data_AF-A0A2D5SAC0-F1
#
_entry.id   AF-A0A2D5SAC0-F1
#
_cell.length_a   1.000
_cell.length_b   1.000
_cell.length_c   1.000
_cell.angle_alpha   90.00
_cell.angle_beta   90.00
_cell.angle_gamma   90.00
#
_symmetry.space_group_name_H-M   'P 1'
#
loop_
_entity.id
_entity.type
_entity.pdbx_description
1 polymer ?
#
loop_
_entity_poly.entity_id
_entity_poly.type
_entity_poly.pdbx_seq_one_letter_code
_entity_poly.pdbx_strand_id
1 'polypeptide(L)'
;MTLMAHKVRLDPTWWKKNGPDSTSTSAVEKALKDFSKCRDAIVKSGDARSYFKSVGRLKSAIAKVQQEFKKAKDKNVQELLAEMEKLADEQTKGTEGHLTIKSDSVKGLSTVSGVKAPSADPQDPITLVNGLDRAWTIVKDGKPDGAAKRRSCQAIPKGMSAKNLSGWKAETTSWSYVVKNRLNEDAVELRFQLRYRWNGQSDTAKGLFLTDCGVWADANTMWGYTVSVEASVKGQPFNSGSRKAVVGAIPLLISINVSTPMKSFTKEWLITCHGNRQRDLK
;
A
#
# COMPACT_ATOMS: atom_id res chain seq x y z
N MET A 1 -45.20 12.21 -13.30
CA MET A 1 -44.70 10.84 -13.55
C MET A 1 -43.34 10.75 -12.86
N THR A 2 -43.32 10.20 -11.66
CA THR A 2 -42.16 10.19 -10.76
C THR A 2 -41.15 9.17 -11.28
N LEU A 3 -39.97 9.63 -11.72
CA LEU A 3 -38.86 8.75 -12.05
C LEU A 3 -38.48 7.98 -10.79
N MET A 4 -38.92 6.72 -10.71
CA MET A 4 -38.36 5.76 -9.77
C MET A 4 -36.83 5.77 -9.97
N ALA A 5 -36.11 5.93 -8.86
CA ALA A 5 -34.67 6.07 -8.78
C ALA A 5 -33.92 4.82 -9.31
N HIS A 6 -33.93 4.61 -10.62
CA HIS A 6 -33.02 3.67 -11.26
C HIS A 6 -31.64 4.32 -11.32
N LYS A 7 -30.72 3.79 -10.50
CA LYS A 7 -29.30 4.16 -10.47
C LYS A 7 -28.77 4.32 -11.91
N VAL A 8 -28.35 5.53 -12.26
CA VAL A 8 -27.82 5.87 -13.58
C VAL A 8 -26.57 5.03 -13.88
N ARG A 9 -26.42 4.56 -15.13
CA ARG A 9 -25.30 3.69 -15.54
C ARG A 9 -24.62 4.20 -16.80
N LEU A 10 -23.28 4.11 -16.83
CA LEU A 10 -22.47 4.31 -18.03
C LEU A 10 -22.52 3.06 -18.93
N ASP A 11 -23.72 2.73 -19.40
CA ASP A 11 -23.99 1.53 -20.19
C ASP A 11 -24.88 1.87 -21.42
N PRO A 12 -24.51 1.41 -22.63
CA PRO A 12 -25.29 1.69 -23.84
C PRO A 12 -26.73 1.17 -23.81
N THR A 13 -26.96 -0.01 -23.21
CA THR A 13 -28.28 -0.62 -23.13
C THR A 13 -29.17 0.10 -22.12
N TRP A 14 -28.57 0.55 -21.02
CA TRP A 14 -29.24 1.40 -20.05
C TRP A 14 -29.64 2.74 -20.66
N TRP A 15 -28.74 3.39 -21.40
CA TRP A 15 -29.00 4.66 -22.08
C TRP A 15 -30.11 4.55 -23.12
N LYS A 16 -30.12 3.46 -23.90
CA LYS A 16 -31.19 3.23 -24.89
C LYS A 16 -32.58 3.10 -24.26
N LYS A 17 -32.66 2.63 -23.02
CA LYS A 17 -33.93 2.43 -22.29
C LYS A 17 -34.39 3.65 -21.50
N ASN A 18 -33.47 4.50 -21.07
CA ASN A 18 -33.75 5.58 -20.10
C ASN A 18 -33.31 6.98 -20.58
N GLY A 19 -32.63 7.08 -21.72
CA GLY A 19 -32.20 8.35 -22.30
C GLY A 19 -33.35 9.10 -22.98
N PRO A 20 -33.21 10.42 -23.16
CA PRO A 20 -34.25 11.24 -23.80
C PRO A 20 -34.43 10.91 -25.29
N ASP A 21 -35.68 10.84 -25.75
CA ASP A 21 -36.03 10.50 -27.14
C ASP A 21 -35.61 11.58 -28.17
N SER A 22 -35.35 12.81 -27.72
CA SER A 22 -34.93 13.93 -28.58
C SER A 22 -33.42 13.90 -28.88
N THR A 23 -33.08 13.19 -29.95
CA THR A 23 -32.06 13.50 -30.97
C THR A 23 -30.88 14.45 -30.63
N SER A 24 -30.05 14.02 -29.70
CA SER A 24 -28.56 14.03 -29.78
C SER A 24 -27.93 12.84 -29.03
N THR A 25 -28.80 11.91 -28.62
CA THR A 25 -28.57 10.63 -27.97
C THR A 25 -27.64 9.71 -28.75
N SER A 26 -27.51 9.88 -30.08
CA SER A 26 -26.59 9.07 -30.90
C SER A 26 -25.11 9.31 -30.55
N ALA A 27 -24.74 10.52 -30.15
CA ALA A 27 -23.36 10.85 -29.77
C ALA A 27 -23.00 10.25 -28.41
N VAL A 28 -23.88 10.36 -27.43
CA VAL A 28 -23.71 9.75 -26.10
C VAL A 28 -23.78 8.23 -26.19
N GLU A 29 -24.72 7.68 -26.96
CA GLU A 29 -24.82 6.23 -27.19
C GLU A 29 -23.57 5.68 -27.88
N LYS A 30 -23.06 6.37 -28.92
CA LYS A 30 -21.82 5.99 -29.59
C LYS A 30 -20.62 6.08 -28.65
N ALA A 31 -20.52 7.14 -27.84
CA ALA A 31 -19.45 7.29 -26.88
C ALA A 31 -19.53 6.25 -25.74
N LEU A 32 -20.73 5.86 -25.32
CA LEU A 32 -20.96 4.77 -24.38
C LEU A 32 -20.59 3.42 -24.98
N LYS A 33 -20.89 3.16 -26.27
CA LYS A 33 -20.48 1.94 -26.97
C LYS A 33 -18.95 1.85 -27.08
N ASP A 34 -18.31 2.96 -27.47
CA ASP A 34 -16.85 3.07 -27.50
C ASP A 34 -16.25 2.85 -26.10
N PHE A 35 -16.82 3.48 -25.07
CA PHE A 35 -16.41 3.29 -23.69
C PHE A 35 -16.57 1.85 -23.22
N SER A 36 -17.73 1.22 -23.47
CA SER A 36 -17.98 -0.18 -23.13
C SER A 36 -17.02 -1.11 -23.84
N LYS A 37 -16.78 -0.91 -25.15
CA LYS A 37 -15.83 -1.70 -25.93
C LYS A 37 -14.39 -1.52 -25.41
N CYS A 38 -13.98 -0.29 -25.12
CA CYS A 38 -12.65 -0.01 -24.58
C CYS A 38 -12.48 -0.54 -23.15
N ARG A 39 -13.53 -0.51 -22.33
CA ARG A 39 -13.56 -1.16 -21.01
C ARG A 39 -13.41 -2.67 -21.17
N ASP A 40 -14.14 -3.31 -22.07
CA ASP A 40 -14.04 -4.76 -22.27
C ASP A 40 -12.68 -5.15 -22.90
N ALA A 41 -12.13 -4.28 -23.75
CA ALA A 41 -10.78 -4.45 -24.31
C ALA A 41 -9.68 -4.25 -23.25
N ILE A 42 -9.86 -3.34 -22.29
CA ILE A 42 -8.92 -3.16 -21.17
C ILE A 42 -8.75 -4.46 -20.37
N VAL A 43 -9.85 -5.19 -20.18
CA VAL A 43 -9.89 -6.47 -19.48
C VAL A 43 -9.15 -7.56 -20.27
N LYS A 44 -9.15 -7.49 -21.61
CA LYS A 44 -8.58 -8.52 -22.50
C LYS A 44 -7.14 -8.25 -22.92
N SER A 45 -6.76 -6.99 -23.16
CA SER A 45 -5.48 -6.61 -23.78
C SER A 45 -4.66 -5.60 -22.98
N GLY A 46 -5.20 -5.03 -21.90
CA GLY A 46 -4.50 -4.06 -21.06
C GLY A 46 -4.31 -2.66 -21.67
N ASP A 47 -4.99 -2.33 -22.78
CA ASP A 47 -4.85 -1.05 -23.48
C ASP A 47 -5.57 0.11 -22.74
N ALA A 48 -4.90 0.66 -21.72
CA ALA A 48 -5.40 1.78 -20.93
C ALA A 48 -5.50 3.11 -21.70
N ARG A 49 -4.67 3.30 -22.74
CA ARG A 49 -4.67 4.54 -23.54
C ARG A 49 -5.98 4.68 -24.30
N SER A 50 -6.45 3.61 -24.92
CA SER A 50 -7.74 3.60 -25.63
C SER A 50 -8.92 3.80 -24.69
N TYR A 51 -8.86 3.26 -23.47
CA TYR A 51 -9.87 3.48 -22.43
C TYR A 51 -10.00 4.95 -22.02
N PHE A 52 -8.92 5.61 -21.61
CA PHE A 52 -9.00 7.02 -21.19
C PHE A 52 -9.40 7.95 -22.35
N LYS A 53 -8.97 7.63 -23.58
CA LYS A 53 -9.44 8.34 -24.78
C LYS A 53 -10.95 8.18 -24.98
N SER A 54 -11.52 7.00 -24.69
CA SER A 54 -12.96 6.76 -24.73
C SER A 54 -13.73 7.52 -23.63
N VAL A 55 -13.18 7.62 -22.42
CA VAL A 55 -13.75 8.42 -21.31
C VAL A 55 -13.79 9.91 -21.69
N GLY A 56 -12.72 10.45 -22.27
CA GLY A 56 -12.68 11.84 -22.73
C GLY A 56 -13.72 12.13 -23.82
N ARG A 57 -13.95 11.18 -24.74
CA ARG A 57 -15.02 11.27 -25.75
C ARG A 57 -16.41 11.24 -25.12
N LEU A 58 -16.63 10.39 -24.12
CA LEU A 58 -17.90 10.30 -23.39
C LEU A 58 -18.23 11.61 -22.68
N LYS A 59 -17.28 12.21 -21.95
CA LYS A 59 -17.47 13.52 -21.33
C LYS A 59 -17.80 14.60 -22.34
N SER A 60 -17.06 14.63 -23.46
CA SER A 60 -17.31 15.60 -24.53
C SER A 60 -18.70 15.44 -25.15
N ALA A 61 -19.19 14.20 -25.27
CA ALA A 61 -20.53 13.94 -25.76
C ALA A 61 -21.61 14.39 -24.75
N ILE A 62 -21.44 14.08 -23.47
CA ILE A 62 -22.35 14.50 -22.39
C ILE A 62 -22.44 16.03 -22.34
N ALA A 63 -21.31 16.74 -22.38
CA ALA A 63 -21.27 18.21 -22.34
C ALA A 63 -22.01 18.86 -23.53
N LYS A 64 -21.88 18.28 -24.74
CA LYS A 64 -22.61 18.75 -25.93
C LYS A 64 -24.12 18.61 -25.76
N VAL A 65 -24.59 17.44 -25.31
CA VAL A 65 -26.02 17.20 -25.07
C VAL A 65 -26.55 18.11 -23.96
N GLN A 66 -25.80 18.30 -22.87
CA GLN A 66 -26.19 19.26 -21.82
C GLN A 66 -26.38 20.68 -22.36
N GLN A 67 -25.52 21.13 -23.27
CA GLN A 67 -25.64 22.47 -23.86
C GLN A 67 -26.92 22.63 -24.71
N GLU A 68 -27.34 21.58 -25.39
CA GLU A 68 -28.58 21.56 -26.18
C GLU A 68 -29.82 21.58 -25.28
N PHE A 69 -29.84 20.78 -24.22
CA PHE A 69 -30.98 20.67 -23.29
C PHE A 69 -31.04 21.77 -22.23
N LYS A 70 -29.97 22.55 -22.04
CA LYS A 70 -30.01 23.81 -21.27
C LYS A 70 -31.02 24.81 -21.86
N LYS A 71 -31.23 24.79 -23.19
CA LYS A 71 -32.20 25.66 -23.87
C LYS A 71 -33.65 25.16 -23.74
N ALA A 72 -33.84 23.85 -23.59
CA ALA A 72 -35.16 23.22 -23.52
C ALA A 72 -35.82 23.26 -22.12
N LYS A 73 -35.09 23.70 -21.07
CA LYS A 73 -35.55 23.74 -19.66
C LYS A 73 -36.10 22.42 -19.10
N ASP A 74 -35.76 21.28 -19.71
CA ASP A 74 -36.15 19.97 -19.19
C ASP A 74 -35.26 19.60 -17.99
N LYS A 75 -35.82 19.77 -16.77
CA LYS A 75 -35.10 19.52 -15.51
C LYS A 75 -34.68 18.06 -15.36
N ASN A 76 -35.49 17.11 -15.83
CA ASN A 76 -35.23 15.68 -15.65
C ASN A 76 -34.02 15.24 -16.48
N VAL A 77 -33.93 15.74 -17.72
CA VAL A 77 -32.79 15.45 -18.61
C VAL A 77 -31.50 16.09 -18.11
N GLN A 78 -31.60 17.28 -17.51
CA GLN A 78 -30.44 17.96 -16.93
C GLN A 78 -29.88 17.22 -15.71
N GLU A 79 -30.74 16.74 -14.81
CA GLU A 79 -30.33 15.93 -13.65
C GLU A 79 -29.67 14.62 -14.08
N LEU A 80 -30.25 13.93 -15.07
CA LEU A 80 -29.70 12.70 -15.64
C LEU A 80 -28.29 12.92 -16.22
N LEU A 81 -28.12 13.96 -17.03
CA LEU A 81 -26.84 14.26 -17.65
C LEU A 81 -25.80 14.71 -16.64
N ALA A 82 -26.20 15.42 -15.57
CA ALA A 82 -25.31 15.80 -14.48
C ALA A 82 -24.82 14.57 -13.69
N GLU A 83 -25.69 13.58 -13.46
CA GLU A 83 -25.29 12.33 -12.81
C GLU A 83 -24.35 11.50 -13.71
N MET A 84 -24.61 11.45 -15.02
CA MET A 84 -23.69 10.80 -15.97
C MET A 84 -22.34 11.52 -16.06
N GLU A 85 -22.34 12.85 -16.08
CA GLU A 85 -21.11 13.64 -16.04
C GLU A 85 -20.35 13.38 -14.75
N LYS A 86 -21.03 13.31 -13.60
CA LYS A 86 -20.42 12.93 -12.33
C LYS A 86 -19.82 11.52 -12.38
N LEU A 87 -20.52 10.54 -12.93
CA LEU A 87 -20.00 9.17 -13.08
C LEU A 87 -18.80 9.11 -14.04
N ALA A 88 -18.83 9.85 -15.15
CA ALA A 88 -17.73 9.97 -16.10
C ALA A 88 -16.54 10.75 -15.52
N ASP A 89 -16.82 11.76 -14.72
CA ASP A 89 -15.85 12.48 -13.91
C ASP A 89 -15.24 11.58 -12.87
N GLU A 90 -16.00 10.72 -12.21
CA GLU A 90 -15.49 9.72 -11.26
C GLU A 90 -14.57 8.71 -11.94
N GLN A 91 -14.72 8.46 -13.25
CA GLN A 91 -13.75 7.69 -14.03
C GLN A 91 -12.41 8.43 -14.21
N THR A 92 -12.35 9.74 -13.93
CA THR A 92 -11.17 10.59 -14.10
C THR A 92 -10.66 11.27 -12.81
N LYS A 93 -11.53 11.55 -11.81
CA LYS A 93 -11.25 12.29 -10.56
C LYS A 93 -10.51 11.46 -9.52
N GLY A 94 -9.86 10.37 -9.91
CA GLY A 94 -8.88 9.66 -9.07
C GLY A 94 -7.63 10.48 -8.74
N THR A 95 -7.52 11.66 -9.35
CA THR A 95 -6.31 12.48 -9.40
C THR A 95 -6.25 13.66 -8.41
N GLU A 96 -7.36 14.24 -7.93
CA GLU A 96 -7.29 15.46 -7.10
C GLU A 96 -8.35 15.49 -5.99
N GLY A 97 -7.92 15.55 -4.73
CA GLY A 97 -8.78 15.82 -3.56
C GLY A 97 -8.78 14.76 -2.47
N HIS A 98 -8.46 15.18 -1.24
CA HIS A 98 -8.35 14.44 0.04
C HIS A 98 -7.06 13.61 0.23
N LEU A 99 -6.19 13.84 1.25
CA LEU A 99 -6.37 14.48 2.57
C LEU A 99 -5.12 15.23 3.03
N THR A 100 -5.40 16.35 3.69
CA THR A 100 -4.52 17.28 4.41
C THR A 100 -3.71 16.57 5.50
N ILE A 101 -2.40 16.77 5.46
CA ILE A 101 -1.47 16.42 6.54
C ILE A 101 -1.69 17.44 7.67
N LYS A 102 -2.13 17.00 8.86
CA LYS A 102 -1.87 17.73 10.10
C LYS A 102 -0.56 17.20 10.66
N SER A 103 0.52 17.90 10.37
CA SER A 103 1.83 17.71 10.98
C SER A 103 2.00 18.74 12.08
N ASP A 104 1.88 18.33 13.34
CA ASP A 104 2.43 19.08 14.44
C ASP A 104 3.77 18.46 14.86
N SER A 105 4.82 19.24 14.56
CA SER A 105 6.06 19.42 15.31
C SER A 105 6.93 18.19 15.63
N VAL A 106 8.08 18.08 14.95
CA VAL A 106 9.36 17.77 15.62
C VAL A 106 10.46 18.69 15.09
N LYS A 107 10.91 19.59 15.97
CA LYS A 107 12.08 20.44 15.83
C LYS A 107 13.30 19.70 16.40
N GLY A 108 14.41 19.74 15.67
CA GLY A 108 15.77 19.58 16.20
C GLY A 108 16.31 18.16 16.21
N LEU A 109 17.43 17.92 15.52
CA LEU A 109 18.73 18.00 16.19
C LEU A 109 19.87 18.01 15.14
N SER A 110 20.73 19.00 15.27
CA SER A 110 21.94 19.21 14.49
C SER A 110 23.11 18.32 14.95
N THR A 111 24.01 18.11 14.00
CA THR A 111 25.37 17.53 14.08
C THR A 111 26.23 17.99 15.25
N VAL A 112 27.06 17.08 15.80
CA VAL A 112 28.44 17.39 16.29
C VAL A 112 29.35 16.16 16.10
N SER A 113 30.53 16.38 15.53
CA SER A 113 31.66 15.44 15.47
C SER A 113 32.66 15.66 16.61
N GLY A 114 33.23 14.56 17.11
CA GLY A 114 34.59 14.44 17.66
C GLY A 114 34.80 14.69 19.16
N VAL A 115 35.31 13.67 19.90
CA VAL A 115 36.40 13.72 20.91
C VAL A 115 36.87 12.26 21.23
N LYS A 116 38.16 12.13 21.56
CA LYS A 116 39.07 10.98 21.71
C LYS A 116 38.88 10.14 23.01
N ALA A 117 39.27 8.85 22.98
CA ALA A 117 39.37 7.89 24.11
C ALA A 117 40.51 8.25 25.12
N PRO A 118 40.52 7.84 26.42
CA PRO A 118 40.62 6.42 26.87
C PRO A 118 40.02 6.04 28.28
N SER A 119 39.83 4.73 28.57
CA SER A 119 40.21 3.96 29.81
C SER A 119 39.29 2.76 30.13
N ALA A 120 39.87 1.58 30.44
CA ALA A 120 39.23 0.34 30.94
C ALA A 120 38.69 0.48 32.38
N ASP A 121 37.65 -0.19 32.93
CA ASP A 121 36.71 -1.27 32.58
C ASP A 121 35.43 -1.05 33.45
N PRO A 122 34.18 -1.21 32.94
CA PRO A 122 33.29 -2.23 33.51
C PRO A 122 32.26 -2.79 32.49
N GLN A 123 32.43 -4.03 32.02
CA GLN A 123 31.55 -4.72 31.04
C GLN A 123 31.09 -3.81 29.89
N ASP A 124 31.87 -3.78 28.81
CA ASP A 124 31.50 -3.10 27.59
C ASP A 124 30.03 -3.37 27.22
N PRO A 125 29.23 -2.33 26.93
CA PRO A 125 27.84 -2.52 26.56
C PRO A 125 27.78 -3.46 25.36
N ILE A 126 27.08 -4.59 25.51
CA ILE A 126 26.92 -5.60 24.46
C ILE A 126 26.46 -4.88 23.20
N THR A 127 27.37 -4.77 22.22
CA THR A 127 27.07 -4.12 20.96
C THR A 127 26.30 -5.11 20.10
N LEU A 128 25.11 -4.71 19.67
CA LEU A 128 24.24 -5.56 18.85
C LEU A 128 24.53 -5.34 17.37
N VAL A 129 24.48 -6.42 16.59
CA VAL A 129 24.70 -6.37 15.14
C VAL A 129 23.65 -7.18 14.39
N ASN A 130 23.34 -6.72 13.18
CA ASN A 130 22.63 -7.51 12.18
C ASN A 130 23.65 -8.14 11.24
N GLY A 131 23.75 -9.47 11.28
CA GLY A 131 24.63 -10.26 10.42
C GLY A 131 23.92 -10.87 9.21
N LEU A 132 22.66 -10.53 8.98
CA LEU A 132 21.83 -11.03 7.89
C LEU A 132 21.38 -9.88 6.98
N ASP A 133 20.31 -10.08 6.21
CA ASP A 133 19.81 -9.10 5.26
C ASP A 133 19.35 -7.81 5.97
N ARG A 134 19.62 -6.67 5.32
CA ARG A 134 19.17 -5.35 5.80
C ARG A 134 17.97 -4.82 5.03
N ALA A 135 17.73 -5.33 3.84
CA ALA A 135 16.55 -5.03 3.04
C ALA A 135 16.27 -6.18 2.09
N TRP A 136 14.99 -6.43 1.79
CA TRP A 136 14.57 -7.41 0.80
C TRP A 136 13.20 -7.06 0.22
N THR A 137 12.99 -7.48 -1.02
CA THR A 137 11.69 -7.40 -1.67
C THR A 137 10.81 -8.56 -1.20
N ILE A 138 9.53 -8.26 -0.95
CA ILE A 138 8.51 -9.21 -0.50
C ILE A 138 7.52 -9.50 -1.61
N VAL A 139 7.08 -8.45 -2.30
CA VAL A 139 6.19 -8.50 -3.46
C VAL A 139 6.79 -7.62 -4.52
N LYS A 140 6.86 -8.11 -5.75
CA LYS A 140 7.30 -7.35 -6.91
C LYS A 140 6.24 -7.45 -7.99
N ASP A 141 5.79 -6.31 -8.47
CA ASP A 141 4.81 -6.20 -9.56
C ASP A 141 3.54 -7.06 -9.33
N GLY A 142 3.01 -7.04 -8.09
CA GLY A 142 1.82 -7.79 -7.72
C GLY A 142 2.02 -9.28 -7.46
N LYS A 143 3.25 -9.78 -7.52
CA LYS A 143 3.58 -11.20 -7.29
C LYS A 143 4.49 -11.37 -6.08
N PRO A 144 4.23 -12.36 -5.20
CA PRO A 144 5.14 -12.67 -4.10
C PRO A 144 6.54 -13.01 -4.61
N ASP A 145 7.57 -12.45 -3.97
CA ASP A 145 8.95 -12.84 -4.19
C ASP A 145 9.22 -14.17 -3.47
N GLY A 146 9.55 -15.22 -4.23
CA GLY A 146 9.86 -16.54 -3.70
C GLY A 146 11.08 -16.54 -2.76
N ALA A 147 11.98 -15.56 -2.88
CA ALA A 147 13.14 -15.41 -2.00
C ALA A 147 12.79 -14.80 -0.64
N ALA A 148 11.70 -14.04 -0.53
CA ALA A 148 11.34 -13.28 0.68
C ALA A 148 11.22 -14.18 1.93
N LYS A 149 10.72 -15.41 1.77
CA LYS A 149 10.57 -16.39 2.87
C LYS A 149 11.90 -16.83 3.50
N ARG A 150 13.01 -16.62 2.79
CA ARG A 150 14.38 -16.98 3.22
C ARG A 150 15.17 -15.77 3.72
N ARG A 151 14.64 -14.56 3.55
CA ARG A 151 15.28 -13.31 3.96
C ARG A 151 14.89 -12.98 5.39
N SER A 152 15.85 -12.57 6.19
CA SER A 152 15.64 -12.24 7.59
C SER A 152 16.73 -11.33 8.12
N CYS A 153 16.48 -10.75 9.28
CA CYS A 153 17.42 -9.95 10.05
C CYS A 153 17.54 -10.49 11.48
N GLN A 154 18.57 -10.04 12.19
CA GLN A 154 18.83 -10.47 13.57
C GLN A 154 19.36 -9.32 14.43
N ALA A 155 19.19 -9.45 15.75
CA ALA A 155 19.84 -8.60 16.73
C ALA A 155 20.51 -9.51 17.77
N ILE A 156 21.79 -9.80 17.52
CA ILE A 156 22.63 -10.65 18.36
C ILE A 156 23.92 -9.90 18.75
N PRO A 157 24.65 -10.36 19.78
CA PRO A 157 25.93 -9.76 20.18
C PRO A 157 26.95 -9.77 19.04
N LYS A 158 27.72 -8.69 18.92
CA LYS A 158 28.85 -8.61 18.00
C LYS A 158 29.84 -9.74 18.27
N GLY A 159 30.26 -10.44 17.21
CA GLY A 159 31.22 -11.55 17.30
C GLY A 159 30.60 -12.90 17.67
N MET A 160 29.29 -12.97 17.91
CA MET A 160 28.58 -14.22 18.19
C MET A 160 27.76 -14.67 16.99
N SER A 161 27.66 -15.99 16.79
CA SER A 161 26.70 -16.59 15.84
C SER A 161 25.41 -16.96 16.56
N ALA A 162 24.27 -16.86 15.89
CA ALA A 162 22.99 -17.34 16.42
C ALA A 162 23.01 -18.84 16.81
N LYS A 163 23.94 -19.63 16.24
CA LYS A 163 24.17 -21.03 16.61
C LYS A 163 24.76 -21.21 18.01
N ASN A 164 25.45 -20.19 18.54
CA ASN A 164 26.05 -20.19 19.87
C ASN A 164 25.07 -19.67 20.94
N LEU A 165 23.85 -19.33 20.52
CA LEU A 165 22.75 -18.92 21.38
C LEU A 165 21.76 -20.07 21.50
N SER A 166 21.21 -20.26 22.70
CA SER A 166 20.23 -21.30 23.01
C SER A 166 18.94 -20.67 23.57
N GLY A 167 17.92 -21.50 23.84
CA GLY A 167 16.67 -21.04 24.47
C GLY A 167 15.65 -20.41 23.52
N TRP A 168 15.88 -20.51 22.20
CA TRP A 168 15.03 -19.90 21.18
C TRP A 168 13.57 -20.34 21.25
N LYS A 169 12.67 -19.36 21.18
CA LYS A 169 11.23 -19.55 21.02
C LYS A 169 10.80 -18.90 19.71
N ALA A 170 9.90 -19.55 18.97
CA ALA A 170 9.39 -19.01 17.71
C ALA A 170 8.07 -18.26 17.94
N GLU A 171 7.90 -17.15 17.25
CA GLU A 171 6.64 -16.40 17.18
C GLU A 171 6.31 -16.16 15.70
N THR A 172 5.04 -16.32 15.35
CA THR A 172 4.52 -16.03 14.01
C THR A 172 3.26 -15.21 14.16
N THR A 173 3.23 -14.05 13.51
CA THR A 173 2.08 -13.14 13.53
C THR A 173 1.66 -12.84 12.11
N SER A 174 0.38 -12.98 11.84
CA SER A 174 -0.20 -12.71 10.52
C SER A 174 -1.13 -11.51 10.60
N TRP A 175 -1.15 -10.70 9.55
CA TRP A 175 -2.13 -9.63 9.37
C TRP A 175 -2.39 -9.41 7.89
N SER A 176 -3.51 -8.78 7.56
CA SER A 176 -3.85 -8.42 6.19
C SER A 176 -3.93 -6.92 6.00
N TYR A 177 -3.72 -6.50 4.76
CA TYR A 177 -3.94 -5.15 4.31
C TYR A 177 -4.68 -5.16 2.98
N VAL A 178 -5.76 -4.40 2.93
CA VAL A 178 -6.64 -4.35 1.77
C VAL A 178 -6.71 -2.92 1.26
N VAL A 179 -6.45 -2.76 -0.03
CA VAL A 179 -6.70 -1.52 -0.76
C VAL A 179 -7.97 -1.72 -1.56
N LYS A 180 -8.99 -0.92 -1.26
CA LYS A 180 -10.25 -0.94 -1.99
C LYS A 180 -10.25 0.05 -3.14
N ASN A 181 -10.85 -0.33 -4.26
CA ASN A 181 -11.14 0.61 -5.33
C ASN A 181 -12.41 1.43 -5.02
N ARG A 182 -12.78 2.33 -5.94
CA ARG A 182 -13.97 3.19 -5.80
C ARG A 182 -15.31 2.43 -5.80
N LEU A 183 -15.32 1.19 -6.26
CA LEU A 183 -16.48 0.31 -6.22
C LEU A 183 -16.57 -0.48 -4.90
N ASN A 184 -15.69 -0.20 -3.94
CA ASN A 184 -15.57 -0.90 -2.65
C ASN A 184 -15.14 -2.38 -2.78
N GLU A 185 -14.59 -2.74 -3.94
CA GLU A 185 -13.99 -4.05 -4.21
C GLU A 185 -12.51 -4.05 -3.84
N ASP A 186 -12.00 -5.21 -3.42
CA ASP A 186 -10.63 -5.39 -2.95
C ASP A 186 -9.65 -5.41 -4.13
N ALA A 187 -9.06 -4.26 -4.44
CA ALA A 187 -8.15 -4.09 -5.56
C ALA A 187 -6.75 -4.65 -5.29
N VAL A 188 -6.28 -4.55 -4.05
CA VAL A 188 -5.05 -5.20 -3.60
C VAL A 188 -5.33 -5.83 -2.26
N GLU A 189 -5.06 -7.11 -2.13
CA GLU A 189 -5.06 -7.82 -0.86
C GLU A 189 -3.64 -8.34 -0.59
N LEU A 190 -3.05 -7.89 0.52
CA LEU A 190 -1.77 -8.37 1.02
C LEU A 190 -2.00 -9.14 2.31
N ARG A 191 -1.47 -10.36 2.40
CA ARG A 191 -1.51 -11.19 3.60
C ARG A 191 -0.09 -11.39 4.13
N PHE A 192 0.25 -10.61 5.13
CA PHE A 192 1.57 -10.61 5.75
C PHE A 192 1.70 -11.70 6.79
N GLN A 193 2.91 -12.24 6.89
CA GLN A 193 3.35 -13.09 7.99
C GLN A 193 4.73 -12.62 8.43
N LEU A 194 4.85 -12.26 9.71
CA LEU A 194 6.12 -11.96 10.37
C LEU A 194 6.47 -13.11 11.29
N ARG A 195 7.64 -13.69 11.07
CA ARG A 195 8.23 -14.74 11.91
C ARG A 195 9.51 -14.22 12.51
N TYR A 196 9.74 -14.56 13.77
CA TYR A 196 11.02 -14.31 14.43
C TYR A 196 11.23 -15.33 15.54
N ARG A 197 12.50 -15.55 15.87
CA ARG A 197 12.89 -16.32 17.05
C ARG A 197 13.42 -15.36 18.11
N TRP A 198 12.92 -15.50 19.33
CA TRP A 198 13.24 -14.67 20.48
C TRP A 198 13.76 -15.55 21.63
N ASN A 199 14.16 -14.93 22.75
CA ASN A 199 14.75 -15.61 23.90
C ASN A 199 16.09 -16.30 23.62
N GLY A 200 16.88 -15.81 22.66
CA GLY A 200 18.25 -16.28 22.49
C GLY A 200 19.11 -15.86 23.67
N GLN A 201 19.78 -16.81 24.32
CA GLN A 201 20.59 -16.61 25.51
C GLN A 201 21.99 -17.21 25.34
N SER A 202 22.98 -16.65 26.04
CA SER A 202 24.34 -17.17 26.13
C SER A 202 24.86 -17.02 27.55
N ASP A 203 25.73 -17.94 27.96
CA ASP A 203 26.48 -17.82 29.22
C ASP A 203 27.53 -16.69 29.16
N THR A 204 28.03 -16.39 27.95
CA THR A 204 29.08 -15.38 27.71
C THR A 204 28.52 -13.97 27.49
N ALA A 205 27.29 -13.86 26.98
CA ALA A 205 26.61 -12.60 26.71
C ALA A 205 25.24 -12.60 27.39
N LYS A 206 25.16 -11.98 28.57
CA LYS A 206 23.93 -11.91 29.36
C LYS A 206 22.90 -10.98 28.71
N GLY A 207 21.87 -11.56 28.10
CA GLY A 207 20.80 -10.82 27.46
C GLY A 207 19.80 -11.72 26.76
N LEU A 208 18.78 -11.09 26.18
CA LEU A 208 17.77 -11.74 25.34
C LEU A 208 17.92 -11.22 23.91
N PHE A 209 18.20 -12.13 22.98
CA PHE A 209 18.47 -11.80 21.59
C PHE A 209 17.37 -12.30 20.66
N LEU A 210 17.38 -11.81 19.42
CA LEU A 210 16.45 -12.22 18.38
C LEU A 210 17.19 -12.63 17.11
N THR A 211 16.67 -13.64 16.42
CA THR A 211 17.17 -14.10 15.11
C THR A 211 16.01 -14.45 14.19
N ASP A 212 16.31 -14.67 12.91
CA ASP A 212 15.36 -15.09 11.88
C ASP A 212 14.13 -14.18 11.79
N CYS A 213 14.30 -12.89 12.08
CA CYS A 213 13.23 -11.90 12.03
C CYS A 213 12.97 -11.53 10.56
N GLY A 214 11.95 -12.11 9.98
CA GLY A 214 11.62 -11.98 8.56
C GLY A 214 10.13 -11.82 8.35
N VAL A 215 9.78 -10.98 7.37
CA VAL A 215 8.41 -10.78 6.93
C VAL A 215 8.29 -11.17 5.46
N TRP A 216 7.21 -11.87 5.15
CA TRP A 216 6.79 -12.14 3.78
C TRP A 216 5.29 -11.87 3.66
N ALA A 217 4.81 -11.79 2.42
CA ALA A 217 3.42 -11.60 2.13
C ALA A 217 3.00 -12.38 0.89
N ASP A 218 1.79 -12.90 0.93
CA ASP A 218 1.07 -13.26 -0.29
C ASP A 218 0.35 -12.00 -0.80
N ALA A 219 0.26 -11.88 -2.12
CA ALA A 219 -0.37 -10.75 -2.78
C ALA A 219 -1.40 -11.25 -3.79
N ASN A 220 -2.60 -10.69 -3.71
CA ASN A 220 -3.61 -10.78 -4.75
C ASN A 220 -3.88 -9.36 -5.24
N THR A 221 -3.85 -9.14 -6.55
CA THR A 221 -3.91 -7.81 -7.13
C THR A 221 -4.82 -7.82 -8.35
N MET A 222 -5.81 -6.94 -8.33
CA MET A 222 -6.69 -6.70 -9.46
C MET A 222 -5.93 -6.03 -10.60
N TRP A 223 -6.41 -6.26 -11.82
CA TRP A 223 -5.84 -5.67 -13.02
C TRP A 223 -5.79 -4.13 -12.93
N GLY A 224 -4.72 -3.55 -13.48
CA GLY A 224 -4.48 -2.10 -13.46
C GLY A 224 -3.84 -1.59 -12.16
N TYR A 225 -3.57 -2.48 -11.20
CA TYR A 225 -2.80 -2.19 -10.00
C TYR A 225 -1.46 -2.92 -10.06
N THR A 226 -0.40 -2.24 -9.66
CA THR A 226 0.94 -2.76 -9.43
C THR A 226 1.23 -2.56 -7.96
N VAL A 227 1.59 -3.62 -7.24
CA VAL A 227 2.02 -3.48 -5.85
C VAL A 227 3.45 -3.99 -5.70
N SER A 228 4.28 -3.19 -5.05
CA SER A 228 5.61 -3.58 -4.61
C SER A 228 5.68 -3.42 -3.11
N VAL A 229 6.24 -4.42 -2.45
CA VAL A 229 6.37 -4.44 -1.00
C VAL A 229 7.81 -4.76 -0.66
N GLU A 230 8.42 -3.93 0.16
CA GLU A 230 9.80 -4.09 0.62
C GLU A 230 9.84 -4.06 2.14
N ALA A 231 10.75 -4.85 2.71
CA ALA A 231 11.13 -4.72 4.10
C ALA A 231 12.57 -4.25 4.20
N SER A 232 12.83 -3.38 5.17
CA SER A 232 14.18 -2.92 5.49
C SER A 232 14.36 -2.71 6.99
N VAL A 233 15.59 -2.87 7.46
CA VAL A 233 15.95 -2.55 8.84
C VAL A 233 16.17 -1.05 8.94
N LYS A 234 15.36 -0.37 9.77
CA LYS A 234 15.45 1.08 9.95
C LYS A 234 16.54 1.44 10.95
N GLY A 235 17.77 1.61 10.45
CA GLY A 235 18.93 1.95 11.28
C GLY A 235 19.71 0.70 11.71
N GLN A 236 20.16 0.66 12.96
CA GLN A 236 20.90 -0.47 13.53
C GLN A 236 20.09 -1.15 14.64
N PRO A 237 20.33 -2.45 14.90
CA PRO A 237 19.81 -3.09 16.10
C PRO A 237 20.25 -2.33 17.36
N PHE A 238 19.36 -2.26 18.34
CA PHE A 238 19.60 -1.48 19.57
C PHE A 238 19.16 -2.27 20.81
N ASN A 239 19.67 -1.85 21.96
CA ASN A 239 19.26 -2.42 23.25
C ASN A 239 17.98 -1.72 23.72
N SER A 240 16.86 -2.44 23.80
CA SER A 240 15.61 -1.93 24.38
C SER A 240 15.47 -2.20 25.87
N GLY A 241 16.42 -2.94 26.45
CA GLY A 241 16.49 -3.24 27.88
C GLY A 241 17.43 -2.30 28.63
N SER A 242 17.99 -2.79 29.74
CA SER A 242 19.01 -2.06 30.50
C SER A 242 20.41 -2.49 30.10
N ARG A 243 21.45 -1.80 30.59
CA ARG A 243 22.85 -2.22 30.40
C ARG A 243 23.16 -3.59 31.03
N LYS A 244 22.46 -3.96 32.11
CA LYS A 244 22.64 -5.23 32.84
C LYS A 244 21.72 -6.35 32.35
N ALA A 245 20.59 -6.00 31.76
CA ALA A 245 19.60 -6.92 31.19
C ALA A 245 19.32 -6.47 29.75
N VAL A 246 20.26 -6.80 28.85
CA VAL A 246 20.20 -6.41 27.45
C VAL A 246 19.04 -7.13 26.78
N VAL A 247 18.22 -6.38 26.05
CA VAL A 247 17.18 -6.94 25.19
C VAL A 247 17.46 -6.42 23.79
N GLY A 248 17.88 -7.30 22.89
CA GLY A 248 18.09 -6.96 21.50
C GLY A 248 16.76 -6.58 20.85
N ALA A 249 16.75 -5.49 20.11
CA ALA A 249 15.61 -5.04 19.34
C ALA A 249 16.02 -4.69 17.91
N ILE A 250 15.15 -4.98 16.95
CA ILE A 250 15.34 -4.63 15.55
C ILE A 250 14.09 -3.94 15.00
N PRO A 251 14.22 -2.71 14.48
CA PRO A 251 13.13 -2.00 13.81
C PRO A 251 13.08 -2.40 12.33
N LEU A 252 11.95 -2.97 11.91
CA LEU A 252 11.63 -3.32 10.53
C LEU A 252 10.62 -2.34 9.94
N LEU A 253 11.05 -1.63 8.91
CA LEU A 253 10.20 -0.80 8.08
C LEU A 253 9.65 -1.64 6.93
N ILE A 254 8.33 -1.76 6.86
CA ILE A 254 7.62 -2.36 5.73
C ILE A 254 7.07 -1.22 4.90
N SER A 255 7.51 -1.12 3.65
CA SER A 255 7.06 -0.11 2.70
C SER A 255 6.26 -0.78 1.59
N ILE A 256 5.01 -0.38 1.45
CA ILE A 256 4.11 -0.83 0.39
C ILE A 256 3.97 0.32 -0.59
N ASN A 257 4.37 0.11 -1.83
CA ASN A 257 4.03 0.99 -2.93
C ASN A 257 2.91 0.34 -3.75
N VAL A 258 1.75 1.00 -3.82
CA VAL A 258 0.65 0.61 -4.70
C VAL A 258 0.54 1.65 -5.78
N SER A 259 0.63 1.22 -7.03
CA SER A 259 0.59 2.03 -8.23
C SER A 259 -0.52 1.57 -9.15
N THR A 260 -1.04 2.51 -9.91
CA THR A 260 -1.95 2.34 -11.03
C THR A 260 -1.44 3.26 -12.14
N PRO A 261 -1.88 3.10 -13.40
CA PRO A 261 -1.54 4.06 -14.45
C PRO A 261 -1.89 5.52 -14.13
N MET A 262 -2.81 5.75 -13.18
CA MET A 262 -3.25 7.09 -12.80
C MET A 262 -2.58 7.63 -11.53
N LYS A 263 -2.15 6.76 -10.61
CA LYS A 263 -1.66 7.18 -9.29
C LYS A 263 -0.86 6.09 -8.61
N SER A 264 0.16 6.49 -7.87
CA SER A 264 0.82 5.67 -6.87
C SER A 264 0.68 6.27 -5.46
N PHE A 265 0.72 5.42 -4.45
CA PHE A 265 0.92 5.84 -3.06
C PHE A 265 1.84 4.85 -2.36
N THR A 266 2.51 5.35 -1.31
CA THR A 266 3.32 4.52 -0.42
C THR A 266 2.67 4.50 0.96
N LYS A 267 2.56 3.32 1.56
CA LYS A 267 2.17 3.11 2.95
C LYS A 267 3.32 2.44 3.67
N GLU A 268 3.69 2.98 4.81
CA GLU A 268 4.76 2.43 5.65
C GLU A 268 4.20 1.99 7.00
N TRP A 269 4.77 0.91 7.54
CA TRP A 269 4.63 0.50 8.93
C TRP A 269 5.99 0.25 9.53
N LEU A 270 6.16 0.68 10.79
CA LEU A 270 7.34 0.35 11.56
C LEU A 270 6.97 -0.72 12.58
N ILE A 271 7.59 -1.89 12.46
CA ILE A 271 7.45 -2.99 13.41
C ILE A 271 8.76 -3.16 14.14
N THR A 272 8.76 -2.98 15.46
CA THR A 272 9.94 -3.29 16.27
C THR A 272 9.77 -4.66 16.91
N CYS A 273 10.70 -5.58 16.64
CA CYS A 273 10.73 -6.90 17.28
C CYS A 273 11.77 -6.90 18.39
N HIS A 274 11.41 -7.46 19.56
CA HIS A 274 12.27 -7.52 20.73
C HIS A 274 12.61 -8.96 21.10
N GLY A 275 13.81 -9.17 21.66
CA GLY A 275 14.30 -10.47 22.13
C GLY A 275 13.50 -11.07 23.29
N ASN A 276 12.59 -10.32 23.90
CA ASN A 276 11.71 -10.72 25.01
C ASN A 276 10.26 -10.98 24.58
N ARG A 277 10.00 -11.26 23.29
CA ARG A 277 8.68 -11.44 22.64
C ARG A 277 7.91 -10.14 22.36
N GLN A 278 8.22 -9.02 23.02
CA GLN A 278 7.47 -7.77 22.80
C GLN A 278 7.56 -7.32 21.34
N ARG A 279 6.50 -6.63 20.90
CA ARG A 279 6.42 -6.00 19.59
C ARG A 279 5.68 -4.68 19.70
N ASP A 280 6.26 -3.66 19.07
CA ASP A 280 5.59 -2.38 18.87
C ASP A 280 5.22 -2.22 17.38
N LEU A 281 3.96 -1.88 17.12
CA LEU A 281 3.45 -1.52 15.79
C LEU A 281 3.17 -0.01 15.79
N LYS A 282 3.82 0.74 14.89
CA LYS A 282 3.61 2.18 14.70
C LYS A 282 3.31 2.52 13.24
#